data_AF-A0A846SY44-F1
#
_entry.id   AF-A0A846SY44-F1
#
_cell.length_a   1.000
_cell.length_b   1.000
_cell.length_c   1.000
_cell.angle_alpha   90.00
_cell.angle_beta   90.00
_cell.angle_gamma   90.00
#
_symmetry.space_group_name_H-M   'P 1'
#
loop_
_entity.id
_entity.type
_entity.pdbx_description
1 polymer ?
#
loop_
_entity_poly.entity_id
_entity_poly.type
_entity_poly.pdbx_seq_one_letter_code
_entity_poly.pdbx_strand_id
1 'polypeptide(L)'
;MINRFDLIFAVKDLPDAQKDSMMASFILRGHQRPEGMDPELPAELIRKYIAYARQRCFPVLTDDALDAIKDFYVKMRSSGDDTEGIKAIPISARQLEALVRMAEASARVRLAKEVTHEDAKVAIDLLNYCLTQIGLDPETGKIDIDRITTGVTASQRSHIHVIKEIIADLERELGKSVPVEDVIREAEIKGISGDKVEEIMEKLKRSGDLFSPRQGHVSRI
;
A
#
# COMPACT_ATOMS: atom_id res chain seq x y z
N MET A 1 19.37 3.19 -10.88
CA MET A 1 18.47 2.94 -12.03
C MET A 1 16.98 2.99 -11.67
N ILE A 2 16.55 2.63 -10.45
CA ILE A 2 15.13 2.60 -10.03
C ILE A 2 14.44 3.98 -10.09
N ASN A 3 15.11 5.06 -9.74
CA ASN A 3 14.53 6.42 -9.73
C ASN A 3 14.30 7.04 -11.14
N ARG A 4 14.47 6.24 -12.21
CA ARG A 4 14.19 6.66 -13.59
C ARG A 4 12.81 6.21 -14.10
N PHE A 5 12.12 5.37 -13.36
CA PHE A 5 10.78 4.93 -13.74
C PHE A 5 9.74 5.82 -13.05
N ASP A 6 8.68 6.14 -13.78
CA ASP A 6 7.56 6.92 -13.26
C ASP A 6 6.66 6.03 -12.38
N LEU A 7 6.38 4.81 -12.85
CA LEU A 7 5.66 3.77 -12.11
C LEU A 7 6.45 2.47 -12.08
N ILE A 8 6.34 1.73 -10.98
CA ILE A 8 6.91 0.40 -10.82
C ILE A 8 5.80 -0.52 -10.30
N PHE A 9 5.44 -1.51 -11.10
CA PHE A 9 4.47 -2.54 -10.74
C PHE A 9 5.20 -3.80 -10.29
N ALA A 10 4.89 -4.30 -9.10
CA ALA A 10 5.43 -5.56 -8.61
C ALA A 10 4.45 -6.69 -8.96
N VAL A 11 4.77 -7.44 -10.02
CA VAL A 11 4.01 -8.65 -10.37
C VAL A 11 4.44 -9.77 -9.42
N LYS A 12 3.54 -10.21 -8.55
CA LYS A 12 3.75 -11.32 -7.63
C LYS A 12 2.97 -12.53 -8.11
N ASP A 13 3.66 -13.64 -8.26
CA ASP A 13 3.04 -14.95 -8.50
C ASP A 13 2.67 -15.56 -7.14
N LEU A 14 1.40 -15.44 -6.76
CA LEU A 14 0.88 -15.96 -5.51
C LEU A 14 -0.10 -17.09 -5.85
N PRO A 15 0.12 -18.32 -5.33
CA PRO A 15 -0.79 -19.44 -5.57
C PRO A 15 -2.21 -19.08 -5.13
N ASP A 16 -3.17 -19.22 -6.04
CA ASP A 16 -4.58 -18.95 -5.80
C ASP A 16 -5.39 -19.99 -6.57
N ALA A 17 -5.85 -21.02 -5.87
CA ALA A 17 -6.49 -22.18 -6.48
C ALA A 17 -7.67 -21.81 -7.42
N GLN A 18 -8.40 -20.73 -7.13
CA GLN A 18 -9.49 -20.29 -7.99
C GLN A 18 -8.95 -19.62 -9.27
N LYS A 19 -8.04 -18.66 -9.14
CA LYS A 19 -7.43 -17.98 -10.31
C LYS A 19 -6.63 -18.95 -11.18
N ASP A 20 -5.85 -19.83 -10.55
CA ASP A 20 -5.04 -20.83 -11.21
C ASP A 20 -5.91 -21.81 -11.99
N SER A 21 -7.02 -22.28 -11.39
CA SER A 21 -7.98 -23.13 -12.08
C SER A 21 -8.63 -22.43 -13.28
N MET A 22 -8.99 -21.14 -13.15
CA MET A 22 -9.55 -20.37 -14.26
C MET A 22 -8.54 -20.18 -15.40
N MET A 23 -7.29 -19.83 -15.07
CA MET A 23 -6.21 -19.64 -16.03
C MET A 23 -5.87 -20.94 -16.75
N ALA A 24 -5.73 -22.05 -16.02
CA ALA A 24 -5.49 -23.37 -16.58
C ALA A 24 -6.64 -23.78 -17.53
N SER A 25 -7.89 -23.59 -17.11
CA SER A 25 -9.07 -23.89 -17.93
C SER A 25 -9.07 -23.08 -19.23
N PHE A 26 -8.73 -21.79 -19.16
CA PHE A 26 -8.64 -20.92 -20.33
C PHE A 26 -7.56 -21.39 -21.31
N ILE A 27 -6.35 -21.67 -20.83
CA ILE A 27 -5.23 -22.15 -21.67
C ILE A 27 -5.57 -23.50 -22.33
N LEU A 28 -6.08 -24.45 -21.55
CA LEU A 28 -6.45 -25.78 -22.06
C LEU A 28 -7.59 -25.71 -23.08
N ARG A 29 -8.60 -24.85 -22.85
CA ARG A 29 -9.68 -24.61 -23.81
C ARG A 29 -9.12 -24.08 -25.14
N GLY A 30 -8.15 -23.16 -25.09
CA GLY A 30 -7.52 -22.64 -26.30
C GLY A 30 -6.80 -23.68 -27.13
N HIS A 31 -6.16 -24.67 -26.49
CA HIS A 31 -5.55 -25.81 -27.20
C HIS A 31 -6.60 -26.80 -27.74
N GLN A 32 -7.72 -27.00 -27.04
CA GLN A 32 -8.76 -27.93 -27.46
C GLN A 32 -9.62 -27.37 -28.61
N ARG A 33 -9.92 -26.07 -28.58
CA ARG A 33 -10.74 -25.36 -29.55
C ARG A 33 -10.13 -23.98 -29.80
N PRO A 34 -9.24 -23.84 -30.80
CA PRO A 34 -8.64 -22.55 -31.11
C PRO A 34 -9.65 -21.56 -31.72
N GLU A 35 -10.74 -22.07 -32.32
CA GLU A 35 -11.82 -21.25 -32.88
C GLU A 35 -12.72 -20.68 -31.76
N GLY A 36 -13.00 -19.37 -31.79
CA GLY A 36 -13.84 -18.69 -30.79
C GLY A 36 -13.10 -18.12 -29.59
N MET A 37 -11.76 -18.06 -29.63
CA MET A 37 -10.93 -17.27 -28.70
C MET A 37 -10.68 -15.84 -29.19
N ASP A 38 -11.43 -15.38 -30.19
CA ASP A 38 -11.26 -14.05 -30.73
C ASP A 38 -11.54 -12.97 -29.67
N PRO A 39 -10.65 -11.97 -29.52
CA PRO A 39 -10.90 -10.88 -28.62
C PRO A 39 -12.13 -10.10 -29.08
N GLU A 40 -12.93 -9.62 -28.12
CA GLU A 40 -14.14 -8.82 -28.38
C GLU A 40 -13.84 -7.57 -29.23
N LEU A 41 -12.66 -6.99 -29.03
CA LEU A 41 -12.17 -5.86 -29.81
C LEU A 41 -11.07 -6.29 -30.79
N PRO A 42 -11.25 -6.05 -32.11
CA PRO A 42 -10.23 -6.34 -33.09
C PRO A 42 -8.94 -5.56 -32.82
N ALA A 43 -7.79 -6.23 -32.88
CA ALA A 43 -6.49 -5.60 -32.64
C ALA A 43 -6.22 -4.41 -33.60
N GLU A 44 -6.73 -4.47 -34.83
CA GLU A 44 -6.60 -3.37 -35.80
C GLU A 44 -7.37 -2.11 -35.35
N LEU A 45 -8.56 -2.28 -34.77
CA LEU A 45 -9.34 -1.19 -34.24
C LEU A 45 -8.60 -0.48 -33.10
N ILE A 46 -8.07 -1.25 -32.14
CA ILE A 46 -7.29 -0.71 -31.00
C ILE A 46 -6.07 0.07 -31.51
N ARG A 47 -5.33 -0.46 -32.50
CA ARG A 47 -4.17 0.23 -33.09
C ARG A 47 -4.57 1.56 -33.73
N LYS A 48 -5.63 1.58 -34.55
CA LYS A 48 -6.14 2.81 -35.17
C LYS A 48 -6.63 3.82 -34.13
N TYR A 49 -7.30 3.34 -33.08
CA TYR A 49 -7.80 4.17 -31.99
C TYR A 49 -6.65 4.86 -31.23
N ILE A 50 -5.63 4.11 -30.82
CA ILE A 50 -4.44 4.67 -30.14
C ILE A 50 -3.72 5.67 -31.04
N ALA A 51 -3.57 5.36 -32.33
CA ALA A 51 -2.95 6.27 -33.29
C ALA A 51 -3.73 7.59 -33.42
N TYR A 52 -5.06 7.50 -33.55
CA TYR A 52 -5.94 8.67 -33.59
C TYR A 52 -5.83 9.52 -32.33
N ALA A 53 -5.96 8.90 -31.14
CA ALA A 53 -5.87 9.58 -29.85
C ALA A 53 -4.54 10.33 -29.69
N ARG A 54 -3.41 9.73 -30.10
CA ARG A 54 -2.08 10.36 -30.04
C ARG A 54 -1.90 11.52 -31.01
N GLN A 55 -2.55 11.49 -32.17
CA GLN A 55 -2.37 12.50 -33.22
C GLN A 55 -3.36 13.66 -33.11
N ARG A 56 -4.52 13.44 -32.47
CA ARG A 56 -5.66 14.37 -32.51
C ARG A 56 -6.09 14.88 -31.13
N CYS A 57 -5.70 14.24 -30.03
CA CYS A 57 -6.15 14.60 -28.69
C CYS A 57 -4.97 15.08 -27.82
N PHE A 58 -4.94 16.39 -27.55
CA PHE A 58 -3.95 17.06 -26.71
C PHE A 58 -4.68 17.71 -25.54
N PRO A 59 -5.05 16.93 -24.51
CA PRO A 59 -5.85 17.45 -23.41
C PRO A 59 -5.07 18.45 -22.57
N VAL A 60 -5.78 19.46 -22.05
CA VAL A 60 -5.21 20.49 -21.17
C VAL A 60 -5.79 20.35 -19.76
N LEU A 61 -4.99 20.59 -18.73
CA LEU A 61 -5.43 20.56 -17.34
C LEU A 61 -6.51 21.60 -17.07
N THR A 62 -7.60 21.19 -16.43
CA THR A 62 -8.53 22.12 -15.78
C THR A 62 -8.00 22.52 -14.41
N ASP A 63 -8.55 23.61 -13.86
CA ASP A 63 -8.20 24.08 -12.51
C ASP A 63 -8.49 23.00 -11.44
N ASP A 64 -9.63 22.31 -11.55
CA ASP A 64 -9.99 21.23 -10.63
C ASP A 64 -8.98 20.07 -10.64
N ALA A 65 -8.47 19.69 -11.82
CA ALA A 65 -7.46 18.64 -11.96
C ALA A 65 -6.10 19.11 -11.42
N LEU A 66 -5.75 20.38 -11.65
CA LEU A 66 -4.54 21.01 -11.14
C LEU A 66 -4.51 21.01 -9.61
N ASP A 67 -5.61 21.44 -8.98
CA ASP A 67 -5.73 21.49 -7.52
C ASP A 67 -5.64 20.10 -6.91
N ALA A 68 -6.32 19.09 -7.47
CA ALA A 68 -6.25 17.71 -6.98
C ALA A 68 -4.81 17.14 -7.01
N ILE A 69 -4.08 17.35 -8.11
CA ILE A 69 -2.70 16.87 -8.24
C ILE A 69 -1.77 17.62 -7.27
N LYS A 70 -1.96 18.93 -7.13
CA LYS A 70 -1.18 19.78 -6.22
C LYS A 70 -1.39 19.38 -4.76
N ASP A 71 -2.63 19.22 -4.33
CA ASP A 71 -2.98 18.84 -2.97
C ASP A 71 -2.42 17.47 -2.61
N PHE A 72 -2.52 16.50 -3.52
CA PHE A 72 -1.91 15.19 -3.34
C PHE A 72 -0.38 15.27 -3.19
N TYR A 73 0.29 16.05 -4.05
CA TYR A 73 1.74 16.22 -3.99
C TYR A 73 2.21 16.88 -2.68
N VAL A 74 1.52 17.93 -2.23
CA VAL A 74 1.83 18.61 -0.97
C VAL A 74 1.62 17.66 0.20
N LYS A 75 0.46 16.96 0.25
CA LYS A 75 0.15 15.98 1.30
C LYS A 75 1.25 14.93 1.42
N MET A 76 1.64 14.30 0.31
CA MET A 76 2.69 13.29 0.32
C MET A 76 4.06 13.81 0.75
N ARG A 77 4.36 15.08 0.47
CA ARG A 77 5.62 15.72 0.89
C ARG A 77 5.62 16.07 2.38
N SER A 78 4.49 16.51 2.92
CA SER A 78 4.32 16.82 4.34
C SER A 78 4.33 15.57 5.23
N SER A 79 3.85 14.42 4.73
CA SER A 79 3.88 13.14 5.46
C SER A 79 5.30 12.59 5.73
N GLY A 80 6.34 13.19 5.16
CA GLY A 80 7.74 12.81 5.37
C GLY A 80 8.47 13.48 6.53
N ASP A 81 7.91 14.55 7.11
CA ASP A 81 8.60 15.39 8.11
C ASP A 81 8.29 15.06 9.58
N ASP A 82 7.34 14.15 9.87
CA ASP A 82 6.96 13.82 11.25
C ASP A 82 7.31 12.38 11.68
N THR A 83 8.18 12.34 12.69
CA THR A 83 8.42 11.31 13.73
C THR A 83 9.13 9.99 13.35
N GLU A 84 10.26 9.78 14.04
CA GLU A 84 10.83 8.51 14.51
C GLU A 84 11.21 7.42 13.48
N GLY A 85 12.23 7.72 12.65
CA GLY A 85 13.10 6.68 12.10
C GLY A 85 12.61 5.92 10.87
N ILE A 86 11.45 6.27 10.30
CA ILE A 86 10.89 5.63 9.10
C ILE A 86 11.01 6.59 7.91
N LYS A 87 11.83 6.22 6.92
CA LYS A 87 12.08 7.02 5.71
C LYS A 87 10.91 6.93 4.74
N ALA A 88 10.08 7.98 4.63
CA ALA A 88 9.18 8.15 3.49
C ALA A 88 9.99 8.24 2.18
N ILE A 89 9.49 7.73 1.04
CA ILE A 89 10.10 8.06 -0.26
C ILE A 89 9.86 9.56 -0.42
N PRO A 90 10.91 10.37 -0.58
CA PRO A 90 10.71 11.75 -0.95
C PRO A 90 10.06 11.77 -2.34
N ILE A 91 8.78 12.19 -2.42
CA ILE A 91 8.16 12.46 -3.71
C ILE A 91 8.92 13.64 -4.32
N SER A 92 9.68 13.35 -5.39
CA SER A 92 10.42 14.36 -6.13
C SER A 92 9.51 15.11 -7.09
N ALA A 93 9.90 16.32 -7.52
CA ALA A 93 9.18 17.09 -8.54
C ALA A 93 8.95 16.29 -9.84
N ARG A 94 9.78 15.28 -10.12
CA ARG A 94 9.59 14.35 -11.23
C ARG A 94 8.31 13.52 -11.13
N GLN A 95 7.93 13.11 -9.92
CA GLN A 95 6.70 12.34 -9.70
C GLN A 95 5.45 13.19 -9.93
N LEU A 96 5.54 14.51 -9.70
CA LEU A 96 4.50 15.45 -10.08
C LEU A 96 4.33 15.51 -11.62
N GLU A 97 5.43 15.59 -12.38
CA GLU A 97 5.38 15.52 -13.85
C GLU A 97 4.83 14.19 -14.35
N ALA A 98 5.13 13.09 -13.65
CA ALA A 98 4.56 11.78 -13.96
C ALA A 98 3.03 11.78 -13.76
N LEU A 99 2.53 12.33 -12.65
CA LEU A 99 1.08 12.44 -12.39
C LEU A 99 0.36 13.21 -13.49
N VAL A 100 0.92 14.36 -13.90
CA VAL A 100 0.37 15.14 -15.01
C VAL A 100 0.30 14.31 -16.29
N ARG A 101 1.40 13.65 -16.68
CA ARG A 101 1.44 12.81 -17.89
C ARG A 101 0.44 11.65 -17.84
N MET A 102 0.21 11.06 -16.66
CA MET A 102 -0.77 9.99 -16.47
C MET A 102 -2.20 10.51 -16.57
N ALA A 103 -2.51 11.67 -15.99
CA ALA A 103 -3.82 12.29 -16.07
C ALA A 103 -4.14 12.71 -17.53
N GLU A 104 -3.18 13.31 -18.23
CA GLU A 104 -3.30 13.59 -19.66
C GLU A 104 -3.52 12.32 -20.49
N ALA A 105 -2.83 11.22 -20.17
CA ALA A 105 -3.00 9.95 -20.84
C ALA A 105 -4.41 9.37 -20.62
N SER A 106 -4.94 9.46 -19.39
CA SER A 106 -6.32 9.07 -19.06
C SER A 106 -7.33 9.85 -19.90
N ALA A 107 -7.18 11.18 -19.96
CA ALA A 107 -8.05 12.02 -20.79
C ALA A 107 -7.93 11.72 -22.29
N ARG A 108 -6.70 11.47 -22.77
CA ARG A 108 -6.42 11.15 -24.17
C ARG A 108 -7.07 9.84 -24.61
N VAL A 109 -7.06 8.79 -23.77
CA VAL A 109 -7.70 7.50 -24.10
C VAL A 109 -9.21 7.67 -24.28
N ARG A 110 -9.83 8.62 -23.59
CA ARG A 110 -11.25 8.96 -23.74
C ARG A 110 -11.53 9.98 -24.86
N LEU A 111 -10.50 10.35 -25.63
CA LEU A 111 -10.52 11.38 -26.68
C LEU A 111 -10.96 12.77 -26.17
N ALA A 112 -10.78 13.05 -24.88
CA ALA A 112 -11.15 14.32 -24.28
C ALA A 112 -10.14 15.42 -24.65
N LYS A 113 -10.62 16.67 -24.62
CA LYS A 113 -9.81 17.88 -24.81
C LYS A 113 -9.30 18.49 -23.50
N GLU A 114 -9.84 18.03 -22.38
CA GLU A 114 -9.57 18.57 -21.06
C GLU A 114 -9.32 17.40 -20.10
N VAL A 115 -8.37 17.59 -19.21
CA VAL A 115 -8.07 16.68 -18.10
C VAL A 115 -8.96 17.08 -16.94
N THR A 116 -9.84 16.17 -16.56
CA THR A 116 -10.83 16.37 -15.49
C THR A 116 -10.28 15.95 -14.13
N HIS A 117 -10.97 16.32 -13.06
CA HIS A 117 -10.67 15.84 -11.71
C HIS A 117 -10.64 14.30 -11.64
N GLU A 118 -11.50 13.62 -12.37
CA GLU A 118 -11.55 12.16 -12.45
C GLU A 118 -10.26 11.57 -13.04
N ASP A 119 -9.65 12.21 -14.02
CA ASP A 119 -8.37 11.75 -14.60
C ASP A 119 -7.22 11.94 -13.63
N ALA A 120 -7.20 13.08 -12.92
CA ALA A 120 -6.23 13.32 -11.86
C ALA A 120 -6.34 12.24 -10.79
N LYS A 121 -7.57 11.89 -10.39
CA LYS A 121 -7.82 10.79 -9.44
C LYS A 121 -7.31 9.45 -9.95
N VAL A 122 -7.57 9.09 -11.21
CA VAL A 122 -7.03 7.85 -11.81
C VAL A 122 -5.50 7.81 -11.74
N ALA A 123 -4.83 8.92 -12.07
CA ALA A 123 -3.38 9.01 -12.00
C ALA A 123 -2.84 8.85 -10.56
N ILE A 124 -3.49 9.50 -9.60
CA ILE A 124 -3.16 9.41 -8.17
C ILE A 124 -3.36 7.99 -7.65
N ASP A 125 -4.49 7.36 -7.96
CA ASP A 125 -4.82 5.99 -7.54
C ASP A 125 -3.80 4.99 -8.10
N LEU A 126 -3.38 5.16 -9.35
CA LEU A 126 -2.38 4.31 -9.99
C LEU A 126 -1.00 4.44 -9.33
N LEU A 127 -0.60 5.67 -8.99
CA LEU A 127 0.64 5.91 -8.25
C LEU A 127 0.57 5.29 -6.86
N ASN A 128 -0.51 5.55 -6.11
CA ASN A 128 -0.75 4.96 -4.79
C ASN A 128 -0.71 3.44 -4.83
N TYR A 129 -1.33 2.81 -5.83
CA TYR A 129 -1.28 1.36 -6.00
C TYR A 129 0.17 0.85 -6.14
N CYS A 130 0.97 1.47 -7.01
CA CYS A 130 2.38 1.10 -7.18
C CYS A 130 3.17 1.27 -5.88
N LEU A 131 2.96 2.40 -5.21
CA LEU A 131 3.55 2.73 -3.94
C LEU A 131 3.20 1.66 -2.88
N THR A 132 1.93 1.28 -2.74
CA THR A 132 1.47 0.25 -1.79
C THR A 132 2.08 -1.12 -2.06
N GLN A 133 2.24 -1.49 -3.34
CA GLN A 133 2.89 -2.76 -3.69
C GLN A 133 4.36 -2.82 -3.23
N ILE A 134 5.05 -1.67 -3.28
CA ILE A 134 6.44 -1.51 -2.85
C ILE A 134 6.55 -1.41 -1.31
N GLY A 135 5.41 -1.37 -0.59
CA GLY A 135 5.36 -1.40 0.87
C GLY A 135 4.93 -0.08 1.52
N LEU A 136 4.18 0.77 0.82
CA LEU A 136 3.52 1.94 1.41
C LEU A 136 2.19 1.56 2.04
N ASP A 137 2.06 1.86 3.33
CA ASP A 137 0.78 1.77 4.03
C ASP A 137 -0.19 2.85 3.48
N PRO A 138 -1.36 2.45 2.92
CA PRO A 138 -2.34 3.38 2.35
C PRO A 138 -2.90 4.41 3.34
N GLU A 139 -2.94 4.09 4.64
CA GLU A 139 -3.49 4.99 5.66
C GLU A 139 -2.48 6.06 6.09
N THR A 140 -1.19 5.72 6.09
CA THR A 140 -0.14 6.58 6.66
C THR A 140 0.81 7.18 5.63
N GLY A 141 0.86 6.65 4.40
CA GLY A 141 1.76 7.12 3.34
C GLY A 141 3.24 6.86 3.63
N LYS A 142 3.57 6.00 4.61
CA LYS A 142 4.93 5.67 5.04
C LYS A 142 5.42 4.35 4.42
N ILE A 143 6.70 4.29 4.03
CA ILE A 143 7.32 3.09 3.45
C ILE A 143 7.84 2.19 4.54
N ASP A 144 7.49 0.92 4.44
CA ASP A 144 8.07 -0.11 5.26
C ASP A 144 9.21 -0.84 4.53
N ILE A 145 10.40 -0.24 4.54
CA ILE A 145 11.64 -0.85 4.01
C ILE A 145 11.92 -2.20 4.72
N ASP A 146 11.42 -2.37 5.94
CA ASP A 146 11.62 -3.57 6.76
C ASP A 146 10.64 -4.71 6.46
N ARG A 147 9.57 -4.49 5.67
CA ARG A 147 8.73 -5.60 5.17
C ARG A 147 9.50 -6.53 4.21
N ILE A 148 10.55 -6.02 3.58
CA ILE A 148 11.44 -6.77 2.68
C ILE A 148 12.47 -7.58 3.48
N THR A 149 12.85 -7.14 4.69
CA THR A 149 14.01 -7.68 5.41
C THR A 149 13.64 -8.46 6.68
N THR A 150 12.57 -8.08 7.40
CA THR A 150 12.24 -8.64 8.72
C THR A 150 10.78 -9.11 8.87
N GLY A 151 9.89 -8.75 7.94
CA GLY A 151 8.49 -9.21 7.93
C GLY A 151 7.58 -8.57 8.99
N VAL A 152 8.03 -7.51 9.67
CA VAL A 152 7.27 -6.79 10.70
C VAL A 152 7.08 -5.34 10.27
N THR A 153 5.86 -4.79 10.43
CA THR A 153 5.58 -3.41 10.00
C THR A 153 6.16 -2.36 10.96
N ALA A 154 6.35 -1.12 10.50
CA ALA A 154 6.75 0.03 11.28
C ALA A 154 5.72 0.39 12.37
N SER A 155 4.42 0.35 12.03
CA SER A 155 3.33 0.45 13.00
C SER A 155 3.38 -0.71 14.00
N GLN A 156 3.63 -1.94 13.54
CA GLN A 156 3.80 -3.09 14.45
C GLN A 156 5.01 -2.91 15.37
N ARG A 157 6.14 -2.35 14.91
CA ARG A 157 7.29 -2.05 15.78
C ARG A 157 6.99 -0.98 16.80
N SER A 158 6.33 0.11 16.40
CA SER A 158 5.88 1.15 17.33
C SER A 158 4.94 0.56 18.38
N HIS A 159 3.95 -0.25 17.96
CA HIS A 159 3.07 -0.95 18.90
C HIS A 159 3.82 -1.94 19.79
N ILE A 160 4.78 -2.70 19.25
CA ILE A 160 5.65 -3.60 20.03
C ILE A 160 6.43 -2.80 21.07
N HIS A 161 6.97 -1.64 20.70
CA HIS A 161 7.71 -0.77 21.62
C HIS A 161 6.81 -0.26 22.74
N VAL A 162 5.64 0.29 22.37
CA VAL A 162 4.63 0.78 23.32
C VAL A 162 4.15 -0.33 24.26
N ILE A 163 3.89 -1.53 23.74
CA ILE A 163 3.48 -2.69 24.57
C ILE A 163 4.62 -3.12 25.51
N LYS A 164 5.87 -3.14 25.04
CA LYS A 164 7.03 -3.43 25.91
C LYS A 164 7.21 -2.39 27.01
N GLU A 165 6.96 -1.11 26.73
CA GLU A 165 6.97 -0.04 27.74
C GLU A 165 5.85 -0.21 28.76
N ILE A 166 4.61 -0.42 28.31
CA ILE A 166 3.45 -0.67 29.18
C ILE A 166 3.73 -1.84 30.12
N ILE A 167 4.25 -2.96 29.59
CA ILE A 167 4.59 -4.13 30.42
C ILE A 167 5.70 -3.76 31.42
N ALA A 168 6.73 -3.01 31.02
CA ALA A 168 7.81 -2.62 31.92
C ALA A 168 7.34 -1.67 33.04
N ASP A 169 6.39 -0.78 32.77
CA ASP A 169 5.81 0.12 33.77
C ASP A 169 4.88 -0.63 34.72
N LEU A 170 4.02 -1.52 34.20
CA LEU A 170 3.17 -2.39 35.02
C LEU A 170 4.01 -3.36 35.87
N GLU A 171 5.16 -3.84 35.37
CA GLU A 171 6.10 -4.66 36.16
C GLU A 171 6.68 -3.91 37.37
N ARG A 172 6.84 -2.58 37.27
CA ARG A 172 7.32 -1.74 38.38
C ARG A 172 6.25 -1.55 39.46
N GLU A 173 4.98 -1.48 39.08
CA GLU A 173 3.87 -1.22 40.00
C GLU A 173 3.30 -2.49 40.63
N LEU A 174 3.09 -3.53 39.83
CA LEU A 174 2.41 -4.77 40.22
C LEU A 174 3.37 -5.93 40.49
N GLY A 175 4.65 -5.77 40.14
CA GLY A 175 5.68 -6.80 40.20
C GLY A 175 5.80 -7.61 38.90
N LYS A 176 6.70 -8.60 38.88
CA LYS A 176 7.11 -9.32 37.65
C LYS A 176 5.98 -9.99 36.85
N SER A 177 4.80 -10.19 37.43
CA SER A 177 3.68 -10.89 36.79
C SER A 177 2.53 -9.92 36.55
N VAL A 178 2.33 -9.52 35.31
CA VAL A 178 1.35 -8.50 34.92
C VAL A 178 0.10 -9.15 34.31
N PRO A 179 -1.13 -8.78 34.72
CA PRO A 179 -2.36 -9.25 34.08
C PRO A 179 -2.48 -8.76 32.63
N VAL A 180 -2.89 -9.63 31.71
CA VAL A 180 -3.06 -9.29 30.28
C VAL A 180 -4.15 -8.23 30.09
N GLU A 181 -5.21 -8.28 30.90
CA GLU A 181 -6.33 -7.33 30.85
C GLU A 181 -5.88 -5.88 31.12
N ASP A 182 -4.91 -5.69 32.02
CA ASP A 182 -4.38 -4.35 32.31
C ASP A 182 -3.47 -3.83 31.19
N VAL A 183 -2.71 -4.73 30.54
CA VAL A 183 -1.93 -4.38 29.34
C VAL A 183 -2.84 -3.95 28.19
N ILE A 184 -3.95 -4.66 27.97
CA ILE A 184 -4.95 -4.31 26.95
C ILE A 184 -5.57 -2.95 27.26
N ARG A 185 -5.97 -2.71 28.51
CA ARG A 185 -6.59 -1.44 28.93
C ARG A 185 -5.66 -0.24 28.68
N GLU A 186 -4.40 -0.33 29.09
CA GLU A 186 -3.40 0.73 28.88
C GLU A 186 -3.06 0.94 27.40
N ALA A 187 -3.04 -0.15 26.62
CA ALA A 187 -2.80 -0.08 25.18
C ALA A 187 -3.99 0.56 24.42
N GLU A 188 -5.23 0.32 24.85
CA GLU A 188 -6.43 0.96 24.29
C GLU A 188 -6.44 2.47 24.55
N ILE A 189 -6.00 2.93 25.72
CA ILE A 189 -5.83 4.36 26.03
C ILE A 189 -4.82 5.01 25.07
N LYS A 190 -3.79 4.26 24.65
CA LYS A 190 -2.80 4.69 23.65
C LYS A 190 -3.25 4.46 22.19
N GLY A 191 -4.51 4.10 21.96
CA GLY A 191 -5.11 3.97 20.63
C GLY A 191 -4.82 2.65 19.91
N ILE A 192 -4.38 1.60 20.63
CA ILE A 192 -4.13 0.27 20.08
C ILE A 192 -5.31 -0.64 20.43
N SER A 193 -5.98 -1.23 19.43
CA SER A 193 -7.12 -2.13 19.67
C SER A 193 -6.70 -3.42 20.37
N GLY A 194 -7.54 -3.94 21.28
CA GLY A 194 -7.28 -5.20 22.00
C GLY A 194 -6.84 -6.36 21.11
N ASP A 195 -7.52 -6.58 19.98
CA ASP A 195 -7.16 -7.62 19.00
C ASP A 195 -5.70 -7.52 18.50
N LYS A 196 -5.19 -6.28 18.32
CA LYS A 196 -3.80 -6.05 17.88
C LYS A 196 -2.81 -6.30 19.02
N VAL A 197 -3.20 -6.00 20.26
CA VAL A 197 -2.37 -6.25 21.45
C VAL A 197 -2.16 -7.75 21.62
N GLU A 198 -3.22 -8.55 21.52
CA GLU A 198 -3.15 -10.01 21.60
C GLU A 198 -2.24 -10.60 20.51
N GLU A 199 -2.40 -10.16 19.25
CA GLU A 199 -1.56 -10.61 18.14
C GLU A 199 -0.06 -10.33 18.39
N ILE A 200 0.26 -9.14 18.92
CA ILE A 200 1.63 -8.73 19.23
C ILE A 200 2.18 -9.52 20.41
N MET A 201 1.40 -9.73 21.46
CA MET A 201 1.83 -10.50 22.62
C MET A 201 2.13 -11.96 22.27
N GLU A 202 1.32 -12.58 21.41
CA GLU A 202 1.61 -13.94 20.91
C GLU A 202 2.89 -13.99 20.07
N LYS A 203 3.18 -12.95 19.27
CA LYS A 203 4.47 -12.83 18.56
C LYS A 203 5.64 -12.70 19.54
N LEU A 204 5.51 -11.89 20.58
CA LEU A 204 6.55 -11.69 21.60
C LEU A 204 6.79 -12.94 22.46
N LYS A 205 5.76 -13.78 22.68
CA LYS A 205 5.94 -15.11 23.29
C LYS A 205 6.71 -16.06 22.38
N ARG A 206 6.40 -16.05 21.08
CA ARG A 206 7.11 -16.89 20.08
C ARG A 206 8.57 -16.48 19.89
N SER A 207 8.89 -15.19 19.99
CA SER A 207 10.27 -14.68 19.92
C SER A 207 11.07 -14.90 21.21
N GLY A 208 10.42 -15.26 22.31
CA GLY A 208 11.07 -15.40 23.62
C GLY A 208 11.33 -14.08 24.33
N ASP A 209 10.65 -13.00 23.95
CA ASP A 209 10.68 -11.72 24.66
C ASP A 209 9.76 -11.71 25.90
N LEU A 210 8.65 -12.47 25.83
CA LEU A 210 7.66 -12.59 26.91
C LEU A 210 7.40 -14.08 27.22
N PHE A 211 7.02 -14.36 28.46
CA PHE A 211 6.49 -15.66 28.86
C PHE A 211 5.24 -15.51 29.73
N SER A 212 4.42 -16.55 29.78
CA SER A 212 3.21 -16.58 30.61
C SER A 212 3.46 -17.43 31.86
N PRO A 213 3.70 -16.81 33.04
CA PRO A 213 3.93 -17.56 34.29
C PRO A 213 2.67 -18.28 34.78
N ARG A 214 1.48 -17.71 34.52
CA ARG A 214 0.15 -18.25 34.88
C ARG A 214 -0.86 -17.81 33.83
N GLN A 215 -2.00 -18.50 33.75
CA GLN A 215 -3.06 -18.16 32.80
C GLN A 215 -3.53 -16.70 33.01
N GLY A 216 -3.67 -15.95 31.92
CA GLY A 216 -4.04 -14.53 31.95
C GLY A 216 -2.94 -13.57 32.41
N HIS A 217 -1.70 -14.02 32.59
CA HIS A 217 -0.58 -13.18 33.00
C HIS A 217 0.60 -13.26 32.03
N VAL A 218 1.37 -12.19 31.96
CA VAL A 218 2.61 -12.08 31.19
C VAL A 218 3.73 -11.48 32.01
N SER A 219 4.95 -11.89 31.68
CA SER A 219 6.18 -11.42 32.29
C SER A 219 7.27 -11.38 31.22
N ARG A 220 8.16 -10.40 31.29
CA ARG A 220 9.32 -10.36 30.41
C ARG A 220 10.37 -11.40 30.85
N ILE A 221 11.01 -12.04 29.88
CA ILE A 221 12.11 -12.99 30.11
C ILE A 221 13.37 -12.23 30.54
#